data_AF-A0AAU9EE53-F1
#
_entry.id   AF-A0AAU9EE53-F1
#
_cell.length_a   1.000
_cell.length_b   1.000
_cell.length_c   1.000
_cell.angle_alpha   90.00
_cell.angle_beta   90.00
_cell.angle_gamma   90.00
#
_symmetry.space_group_name_H-M   'P 1'
#
loop_
_entity.id
_entity.type
_entity.pdbx_description
1 polymer ?
#
loop_
_entity_poly.entity_id
_entity_poly.type
_entity_poly.pdbx_seq_one_letter_code
_entity_poly.pdbx_strand_id
1 'polypeptide(L)'
;METQIGDIVLIHRKQEPVAYARVEEILADIKPGWWQIRLLVLHPPAQEATWILREEYIDGDEFSMGGEAMRLERLAPPQPSQPHGGEPEPEPDAGPQDQGGGKVVSLSRRRPKS
;
A
#
# COMPACT_ATOMS: atom_id res chain seq x y z
N MET A 1 -11.49 -9.36 -8.41
CA MET A 1 -10.02 -9.21 -8.39
C MET A 1 -9.45 -10.50 -7.86
N GLU A 2 -8.48 -11.10 -8.55
CA GLU A 2 -7.86 -12.38 -8.14
C GLU A 2 -6.62 -12.19 -7.27
N THR A 3 -5.81 -11.15 -7.54
CA THR A 3 -4.64 -10.78 -6.73
C THR A 3 -5.04 -10.39 -5.31
N GLN A 4 -4.27 -10.82 -4.32
CA GLN A 4 -4.52 -10.61 -2.89
C GLN A 4 -3.29 -10.01 -2.18
N ILE A 5 -3.51 -9.50 -0.97
CA ILE A 5 -2.41 -9.06 -0.09
C ILE A 5 -1.53 -10.27 0.23
N GLY A 6 -0.22 -10.11 0.12
CA GLY A 6 0.78 -11.16 0.30
C GLY A 6 1.28 -11.80 -1.00
N ASP A 7 0.55 -11.64 -2.11
CA ASP A 7 0.96 -12.19 -3.40
C ASP A 7 2.26 -11.55 -3.90
N ILE A 8 3.09 -12.35 -4.60
CA ILE A 8 4.25 -11.86 -5.35
C ILE A 8 3.83 -11.63 -6.80
N VAL A 9 4.09 -10.43 -7.32
CA VAL A 9 3.81 -10.05 -8.70
C VAL A 9 5.10 -9.69 -9.45
N LEU A 10 5.13 -9.95 -10.75
CA LEU A 10 6.21 -9.56 -11.66
C LEU A 10 5.82 -8.30 -12.44
N ILE A 11 6.49 -7.20 -12.17
CA ILE A 11 6.28 -5.91 -12.83
C ILE A 11 6.95 -5.95 -14.20
N HIS A 12 6.19 -5.62 -15.25
CA HIS A 12 6.69 -5.50 -16.61
C HIS A 12 6.71 -4.04 -17.05
N ARG A 13 7.80 -3.60 -17.67
CA ARG A 13 7.91 -2.29 -18.33
C ARG A 13 8.25 -2.52 -19.80
N LYS A 14 7.46 -1.95 -20.71
CA LYS A 14 7.62 -2.17 -22.17
C LYS A 14 7.67 -3.66 -22.55
N GLN A 15 6.83 -4.48 -21.92
CA GLN A 15 6.78 -5.95 -22.10
C GLN A 15 8.01 -6.72 -21.57
N GLU A 16 8.95 -6.05 -20.91
CA GLU A 16 10.12 -6.68 -20.28
C GLU A 16 9.94 -6.73 -18.75
N PRO A 17 10.28 -7.86 -18.09
CA PRO A 17 10.23 -7.95 -16.63
C PRO A 17 11.30 -7.07 -15.99
N VAL A 18 10.94 -6.28 -14.98
CA VAL A 18 11.86 -5.32 -14.32
C VAL A 18 12.03 -5.54 -12.83
N ALA A 19 11.02 -6.05 -12.12
CA ALA A 19 11.11 -6.28 -10.69
C ALA A 19 10.02 -7.23 -10.19
N TYR A 20 10.34 -7.97 -9.15
CA TYR A 20 9.34 -8.63 -8.31
C TYR A 20 8.89 -7.68 -7.22
N ALA A 21 7.63 -7.78 -6.81
CA ALA A 21 7.13 -7.06 -5.65
C ALA A 21 6.11 -7.90 -4.89
N ARG A 22 6.05 -7.74 -3.57
CA ARG A 22 4.96 -8.26 -2.75
C ARG A 22 3.84 -7.23 -2.66
N VAL A 23 2.60 -7.68 -2.78
CA VAL A 23 1.40 -6.86 -2.57
C VAL A 23 1.17 -6.68 -1.08
N GLU A 24 1.15 -5.44 -0.65
CA GLU A 24 1.14 -5.11 0.78
C GLU A 24 -0.20 -4.53 1.23
N GLU A 25 -0.92 -3.89 0.31
CA GLU A 25 -2.22 -3.28 0.56
C GLU A 25 -2.96 -3.08 -0.76
N ILE A 26 -4.29 -3.19 -0.72
CA ILE A 26 -5.20 -2.93 -1.84
C ILE A 26 -6.37 -2.10 -1.31
N LEU A 27 -6.49 -0.85 -1.75
CA LEU A 27 -7.57 0.06 -1.38
C LEU A 27 -8.31 0.54 -2.62
N ALA A 28 -9.63 0.69 -2.52
CA ALA A 28 -10.41 1.31 -3.58
C ALA A 28 -10.03 2.79 -3.70
N ASP A 29 -9.81 3.25 -4.92
CA ASP A 29 -9.58 4.67 -5.21
C ASP A 29 -10.90 5.44 -5.29
N ILE A 30 -10.84 6.77 -5.25
CA ILE A 30 -12.03 7.63 -5.43
C ILE A 30 -12.70 7.40 -6.79
N LYS A 31 -11.93 6.97 -7.81
CA LYS A 31 -12.44 6.62 -9.13
C LYS A 31 -13.00 5.19 -9.12
N PRO A 32 -14.27 4.99 -9.49
CA PRO A 32 -14.85 3.65 -9.56
C PRO A 32 -14.04 2.70 -10.44
N GLY A 33 -13.66 1.55 -9.88
CA GLY A 33 -12.88 0.52 -10.57
C GLY A 33 -11.36 0.73 -10.51
N TRP A 34 -10.88 1.82 -9.92
CA TRP A 34 -9.46 2.05 -9.68
C TRP A 34 -9.07 1.63 -8.26
N TRP A 35 -7.80 1.23 -8.09
CA TRP A 35 -7.29 0.73 -6.84
C TRP A 35 -5.91 1.32 -6.57
N GLN A 36 -5.70 1.81 -5.36
CA GLN A 36 -4.39 2.15 -4.84
C GLN A 36 -3.77 0.89 -4.24
N ILE A 37 -2.60 0.50 -4.75
CA ILE A 37 -1.85 -0.65 -4.26
C ILE A 37 -0.50 -0.24 -3.70
N ARG A 38 -0.15 -0.75 -2.52
CA ARG A 38 1.20 -0.60 -1.95
C ARG A 38 2.00 -1.85 -2.27
N LEU A 39 3.24 -1.66 -2.73
CA LEU A 39 4.13 -2.71 -3.19
C LEU A 39 5.47 -2.63 -2.46
N LEU A 40 5.95 -3.78 -1.97
CA LEU A 40 7.33 -3.93 -1.51
C LEU A 40 8.16 -4.50 -2.67
N VAL A 41 9.00 -3.68 -3.29
CA VAL A 41 9.88 -4.09 -4.39
C VAL A 41 11.00 -4.98 -3.85
N LEU A 42 11.21 -6.13 -4.48
CA LEU A 42 12.20 -7.15 -4.11
C LEU A 42 13.37 -7.15 -5.11
N HIS A 43 14.51 -7.71 -4.71
CA HIS A 43 15.72 -7.74 -5.53
C HIS A 43 15.49 -8.52 -6.84
N PRO A 44 15.75 -7.92 -8.02
CA PRO A 44 15.74 -8.65 -9.29
C PRO A 44 17.12 -9.21 -9.66
N PRO A 45 17.21 -10.39 -10.32
CA PRO A 45 16.14 -11.36 -10.54
C PRO A 45 15.87 -12.19 -9.28
N ALA A 46 14.64 -12.70 -9.11
CA ALA A 46 14.35 -13.68 -8.08
C ALA A 46 15.17 -14.96 -8.31
N GLN A 47 15.73 -15.50 -7.23
CA GLN A 47 16.51 -16.73 -7.25
C GLN A 47 15.89 -17.72 -6.27
N GLU A 48 15.73 -18.96 -6.71
CA GLU A 48 15.35 -20.06 -5.82
C GLU A 48 16.63 -20.73 -5.31
N ALA A 49 16.71 -20.92 -4.00
CA ALA A 49 17.83 -21.59 -3.36
C ALA A 49 17.29 -22.49 -2.23
N THR A 50 17.91 -23.66 -2.05
CA THR A 50 17.65 -24.54 -0.92
C THR A 50 18.90 -24.62 -0.07
N TRP A 51 18.80 -24.16 1.18
CA TRP A 51 19.89 -24.21 2.16
C TRP A 51 19.52 -25.15 3.30
N ILE A 52 20.50 -25.90 3.80
CA ILE A 52 20.35 -26.71 5.02
C ILE A 52 20.95 -25.88 6.16
N LEU A 53 20.09 -25.32 7.01
CA LEU A 53 20.47 -24.44 8.11
C LEU A 53 20.09 -25.04 9.46
N ARG A 54 20.80 -24.62 10.51
CA ARG A 54 20.40 -24.85 11.90
C ARG A 54 19.39 -23.78 12.35
N GLU A 55 18.69 -24.04 13.44
CA GLU A 55 17.67 -23.12 13.99
C GLU A 55 18.29 -21.77 14.37
N GLU A 56 19.45 -21.77 15.03
CA GLU A 56 20.15 -20.55 15.44
C GLU A 56 20.48 -19.62 14.25
N TYR A 57 20.81 -20.20 13.08
CA TYR A 57 21.10 -19.42 11.87
C TYR A 57 19.84 -18.83 11.23
N ILE A 58 18.69 -19.49 11.39
CA ILE A 58 17.38 -19.00 10.95
C ILE A 58 16.94 -17.82 11.82
N ASP A 59 17.25 -17.87 13.12
CA ASP A 59 16.94 -16.81 14.07
C ASP A 59 17.96 -15.65 14.08
N GLY A 60 19.02 -15.77 13.29
CA GLY A 60 19.90 -14.67 12.92
C GLY A 60 21.31 -14.70 13.47
N ASP A 61 21.78 -15.86 13.95
CA ASP A 61 23.20 -16.06 14.20
C ASP A 61 24.00 -16.10 12.87
N GLU A 62 25.28 -15.74 12.97
CA GLU A 62 26.20 -15.74 11.83
C GLU A 62 26.64 -17.18 11.50
N PHE A 63 26.73 -17.48 10.21
CA PHE A 63 27.25 -18.75 9.68
C PHE A 63 28.10 -18.50 8.44
N SER A 64 28.85 -19.52 7.98
CA SER A 64 29.66 -19.40 6.77
C SER A 64 29.14 -20.25 5.63
N MET A 65 29.13 -19.69 4.42
CA MET A 65 28.80 -20.38 3.18
C MET A 65 29.88 -20.07 2.14
N GLY A 66 30.58 -21.09 1.64
CA GLY A 66 31.66 -20.88 0.67
C GLY A 66 32.84 -20.04 1.17
N GLY A 67 33.02 -19.93 2.49
CA GLY A 67 34.04 -19.07 3.11
C GLY A 67 33.61 -17.61 3.33
N GLU A 68 32.38 -17.25 2.95
CA GLU A 68 31.78 -15.94 3.21
C GLU A 68 30.90 -16.00 4.46
N ALA A 69 30.91 -14.94 5.27
CA ALA A 69 30.07 -14.82 6.45
C ALA A 69 28.66 -14.35 6.06
N MET A 70 27.64 -15.03 6.58
CA MET A 70 26.23 -14.88 6.23
C MET A 70 25.37 -14.77 7.49
N ARG A 71 24.24 -14.07 7.38
CA ARG A 71 23.25 -13.94 8.45
C ARG A 71 21.84 -13.80 7.87
N LEU A 72 20.86 -14.46 8.46
CA LEU A 72 19.45 -14.22 8.16
C LEU A 72 18.89 -13.17 9.12
N GLU A 73 18.18 -12.18 8.60
CA GLU A 73 17.52 -11.17 9.41
C GLU A 73 16.02 -11.22 9.16
N ARG A 74 15.25 -11.60 10.19
CA ARG A 74 13.79 -11.59 10.11
C ARG A 74 13.31 -10.15 10.13
N LEU A 75 12.75 -9.70 9.01
CA LEU A 75 12.10 -8.41 8.91
C LEU A 75 10.72 -8.45 9.59
N ALA A 76 10.36 -7.36 10.25
CA ALA A 76 9.02 -7.19 10.80
C ALA A 76 7.98 -7.23 9.66
N PRO A 77 6.76 -7.73 9.93
CA PRO A 77 5.66 -7.58 8.99
C PRO A 77 5.48 -6.11 8.66
N PRO A 78 5.11 -5.80 7.41
CA PRO A 78 4.85 -4.43 7.03
C PRO A 78 3.70 -3.84 7.86
N GLN A 79 3.87 -2.59 8.28
CA GLN A 79 2.80 -1.88 8.98
C GLN A 79 1.74 -1.43 7.98
N PRO A 80 0.44 -1.54 8.32
CA PRO A 80 -0.64 -1.02 7.48
C PRO A 80 -0.46 0.50 7.30
N SER A 81 -0.74 1.00 6.10
CA SER A 81 -0.67 2.42 5.84
C SER A 81 -1.86 3.09 6.52
N GLN A 82 -1.64 4.20 7.23
CA GLN A 82 -2.77 5.00 7.69
C GLN A 82 -3.51 5.54 6.47
N PRO A 83 -4.84 5.37 6.40
CA PRO A 83 -5.61 5.92 5.29
C PRO A 83 -5.37 7.42 5.26
N HIS A 84 -4.84 7.92 4.14
CA HIS A 84 -4.79 9.34 3.89
C HIS A 84 -6.23 9.80 3.74
N GLY A 85 -6.81 10.30 4.84
CA GLY A 85 -8.09 10.99 4.83
C GLY A 85 -7.99 12.10 3.79
N GLY A 86 -8.96 12.12 2.88
CA GLY A 86 -8.95 12.93 1.67
C GLY A 86 -8.37 14.32 1.89
N GLU A 87 -7.38 14.64 1.07
CA GLU A 87 -6.94 16.02 0.87
C GLU A 87 -8.20 16.85 0.56
N PRO A 88 -8.45 17.98 1.26
CA PRO A 88 -9.59 18.82 0.96
C PRO A 88 -9.47 19.26 -0.50
N GLU A 89 -10.50 18.95 -1.28
CA GLU A 89 -10.68 19.42 -2.64
C GLU A 89 -10.37 20.92 -2.69
N PRO A 90 -9.48 21.40 -3.58
CA PRO A 90 -9.19 22.82 -3.65
C PRO A 90 -10.51 23.55 -3.93
N GLU A 91 -10.87 24.47 -3.03
CA GLU A 91 -12.05 25.30 -3.19
C GLU A 91 -12.02 25.94 -4.59
N PRO A 92 -13.12 25.87 -5.36
CA PRO A 92 -13.14 26.47 -6.68
C PRO A 92 -12.91 27.98 -6.55
N ASP A 93 -11.96 28.43 -7.36
CA ASP A 93 -11.47 29.79 -7.55
C ASP A 93 -12.55 30.87 -7.32
N ALA A 94 -12.27 31.78 -6.40
CA ALA A 94 -13.14 32.89 -6.08
C ALA A 94 -13.06 33.96 -7.19
N GLY A 95 -14.13 34.09 -7.97
CA GLY A 95 -14.45 35.34 -8.66
C GLY A 95 -15.69 35.28 -9.56
N PRO A 96 -16.42 36.39 -9.78
CA PRO A 96 -16.63 37.58 -8.96
C PRO A 96 -18.05 37.63 -8.35
N GLN A 97 -18.19 38.42 -7.28
CA GLN A 97 -19.48 38.82 -6.68
C GLN A 97 -20.48 39.32 -7.73
N ASP A 98 -21.69 38.75 -7.72
CA ASP A 98 -22.89 39.52 -8.05
C ASP A 98 -24.05 39.15 -7.13
N GLN A 99 -24.82 40.18 -6.81
CA GLN A 99 -25.70 40.29 -5.65
C GLN A 99 -27.10 39.73 -5.95
N GLY A 100 -27.63 38.85 -5.09
CA GLY A 100 -29.03 38.42 -5.20
C GLY A 100 -29.47 37.54 -4.04
N GLY A 101 -30.16 38.13 -3.06
CA GLY A 101 -30.54 37.48 -1.81
C GLY A 101 -31.44 36.26 -1.98
N GLY A 102 -31.08 35.18 -1.28
CA GLY A 102 -31.92 34.00 -1.06
C GLY A 102 -31.55 33.34 0.26
N LYS A 103 -32.25 33.70 1.34
CA LYS A 103 -32.03 33.16 2.69
C LYS A 103 -32.51 31.70 2.74
N VAL A 104 -31.62 30.72 2.68
CA VAL A 104 -31.98 29.29 2.79
C VAL A 104 -32.04 28.88 4.26
N VAL A 105 -33.23 28.50 4.71
CA VAL A 105 -33.53 28.07 6.07
C VAL A 105 -33.07 26.62 6.26
N SER A 106 -32.21 26.37 7.24
CA SER A 106 -31.82 25.00 7.63
C SER A 106 -32.95 24.35 8.43
N LEU A 107 -33.62 23.36 7.85
CA LEU A 107 -34.60 22.52 8.54
C LEU A 107 -33.87 21.38 9.27
N SER A 108 -33.45 21.65 10.51
CA SER A 108 -32.94 20.62 11.43
C SER A 108 -34.05 19.62 11.79
N ARG A 109 -33.69 18.34 11.70
CA ARG A 109 -34.54 17.14 11.90
C ARG A 109 -35.31 17.16 13.22
N ARG A 110 -36.60 16.81 13.13
CA ARG A 110 -37.45 16.41 14.27
C ARG A 110 -36.86 15.19 14.98
N ARG A 111 -36.80 15.25 16.31
CA ARG A 111 -36.64 14.11 17.20
C ARG A 111 -37.87 14.09 18.14
N PRO A 112 -38.72 13.06 18.13
CA PRO A 112 -39.74 12.93 19.17
C PRO A 112 -39.15 12.14 20.35
N LYS A 113 -39.32 12.65 21.57
CA LYS A 113 -39.29 11.87 22.82
C LYS A 113 -40.09 12.62 23.87
N SER A 114 -41.30 12.15 24.16
CA SER A 114 -41.67 11.54 25.45
C SER A 114 -43.14 11.15 25.42
#